data_AF-K1TKC2-F1
#
_entry.id   AF-K1TKC2-F1
#
_cell.length_a   1.000
_cell.length_b   1.000
_cell.length_c   1.000
_cell.angle_alpha   90.00
_cell.angle_beta   90.00
_cell.angle_gamma   90.00
#
_symmetry.space_group_name_H-M   'P 1'
#
loop_
_entity.id
_entity.type
_entity.pdbx_description
1 polymer ?
#
loop_
_entity_poly.entity_id
_entity_poly.type
_entity_poly.pdbx_seq_one_letter_code
_entity_poly.pdbx_strand_id
1 'polypeptide(L)'
;MVPTIMPLPTLTGQANHIGVTIKADIVKQKLPSNNGGFKAIGFGKTNERMYSELTTDHPIDLCRYQVANGYMGRVGLINSGGESHGESDLHDAVVTAV
;
A
#
# COMPACT_ATOMS: atom_id res chain seq x y z
N MET A 1 7.44 -2.72 23.26
CA MET A 1 7.33 -1.87 22.06
C MET A 1 6.64 -2.70 21.00
N VAL A 2 5.34 -2.54 20.82
CA VAL A 2 4.60 -3.29 19.78
C VAL A 2 5.01 -2.65 18.45
N PRO A 3 5.62 -3.39 17.50
CA PRO A 3 5.93 -2.81 16.21
C PRO A 3 4.61 -2.48 15.52
N THR A 4 4.37 -1.19 15.33
CA THR A 4 3.29 -0.71 14.46
C THR A 4 3.46 -1.41 13.11
N ILE A 5 2.51 -2.27 12.73
CA ILE A 5 2.48 -2.87 11.40
C ILE A 5 2.07 -1.74 10.44
N MET A 6 3.06 -0.96 10.02
CA MET A 6 2.90 0.02 8.97
C MET A 6 2.48 -0.67 7.66
N PRO A 7 1.68 -0.02 6.80
CA PRO A 7 1.17 -0.60 5.57
C PRO A 7 2.32 -0.83 4.58
N LEU A 8 2.76 -2.09 4.52
CA LEU A 8 3.83 -2.53 3.63
C LEU A 8 3.20 -2.96 2.28
N PRO A 9 3.63 -2.45 1.12
CA PRO A 9 3.06 -2.72 -0.19
C PRO A 9 2.97 -4.20 -0.51
N THR A 10 3.88 -5.02 0.01
CA THR A 10 3.83 -6.47 -0.21
C THR A 10 2.72 -7.15 0.60
N LEU A 11 2.52 -6.76 1.87
CA LEU A 11 1.46 -7.32 2.72
C LEU A 11 0.09 -6.77 2.31
N THR A 12 0.00 -5.45 2.15
CA THR A 12 -1.21 -4.77 1.72
C THR A 12 -1.60 -5.12 0.28
N GLY A 13 -0.63 -5.32 -0.60
CA GLY A 13 -0.85 -5.79 -1.97
C GLY A 13 -1.51 -7.17 -2.01
N GLN A 14 -1.10 -8.10 -1.13
CA GLN A 14 -1.75 -9.41 -1.03
C GLN A 14 -3.22 -9.28 -0.59
N ALA A 15 -3.52 -8.39 0.36
CA ALA A 15 -4.89 -8.10 0.77
C ALA A 15 -5.71 -7.48 -0.38
N ASN A 16 -5.13 -6.55 -1.13
CA ASN A 16 -5.77 -5.94 -2.29
C ASN A 16 -6.10 -7.00 -3.35
N HIS A 17 -5.16 -7.90 -3.66
CA HIS A 17 -5.36 -9.00 -4.60
C HIS A 17 -6.53 -9.91 -4.19
N ILE A 18 -6.66 -10.21 -2.90
CA ILE A 18 -7.80 -10.97 -2.35
C ILE A 18 -9.10 -10.18 -2.58
N GLY A 19 -9.14 -8.90 -2.23
CA GLY A 19 -10.31 -8.04 -2.43
C GLY A 19 -10.81 -8.03 -3.87
N VAL A 20 -9.90 -7.93 -4.84
CA VAL A 20 -10.26 -7.99 -6.26
C VAL A 20 -10.71 -9.39 -6.68
N THR A 21 -10.08 -10.44 -6.15
CA THR A 21 -10.43 -11.84 -6.48
C THR A 21 -11.83 -12.20 -6.00
N ILE A 22 -12.25 -11.69 -4.84
CA ILE A 22 -13.61 -11.89 -4.32
C ILE A 22 -14.63 -10.92 -4.93
N LYS A 23 -14.21 -10.09 -5.91
CA LYS A 23 -15.04 -9.11 -6.61
C LYS A 23 -15.66 -8.07 -5.68
N ALA A 24 -14.88 -7.57 -4.73
CA ALA A 24 -15.29 -6.40 -3.96
C ALA A 24 -15.60 -5.23 -4.92
N ASP A 25 -16.58 -4.39 -4.57
CA ASP A 25 -16.91 -3.19 -5.37
C ASP A 25 -15.80 -2.13 -5.27
N ILE A 26 -15.20 -2.01 -4.08
CA ILE A 26 -14.12 -1.09 -3.75
C ILE A 26 -13.16 -1.78 -2.78
N VAL A 27 -11.86 -1.58 -2.96
CA VAL A 27 -10.83 -1.93 -1.98
C VAL A 27 -10.40 -0.65 -1.25
N LYS A 28 -10.42 -0.69 0.09
CA LYS A 28 -9.88 0.40 0.92
C LYS A 28 -8.59 -0.05 1.57
N GLN A 29 -7.52 0.73 1.42
CA GLN A 29 -6.22 0.44 2.01
C GLN A 29 -5.58 1.69 2.63
N LYS A 30 -4.62 1.52 3.55
CA LYS A 30 -3.80 2.64 4.05
C LYS A 30 -2.70 2.97 3.04
N LEU A 31 -2.37 4.25 2.86
CA LEU A 31 -1.27 4.67 1.99
C LEU A 31 0.05 4.02 2.46
N PRO A 32 0.81 3.39 1.56
CA PRO A 32 2.06 2.73 1.92
C PRO A 32 3.15 3.77 2.18
N SER A 33 3.85 3.62 3.32
CA SER A 33 4.94 4.52 3.74
C SER A 33 6.28 3.82 3.91
N ASN A 34 6.32 2.50 3.76
CA ASN A 34 7.53 1.68 3.89
C ASN A 34 7.42 0.43 3.03
N ASN A 35 8.51 -0.35 2.88
CA ASN A 35 8.52 -1.58 2.08
C ASN A 35 9.22 -2.74 2.82
N GLY A 36 9.17 -3.95 2.25
CA GLY A 36 9.93 -5.10 2.77
C GLY A 36 9.19 -6.02 3.74
N GLY A 37 7.86 -5.91 3.82
CA GLY A 37 7.07 -6.63 4.84
C GLY A 37 7.27 -8.15 4.81
N PHE A 38 7.21 -8.74 3.62
CA PHE A 38 7.45 -10.18 3.46
C PHE A 38 8.89 -10.62 3.75
N LYS A 39 9.89 -9.77 3.46
CA LYS A 39 11.29 -10.04 3.83
C LYS A 39 11.45 -10.06 5.35
N ALA A 40 10.86 -9.09 6.05
CA ALA A 40 10.97 -8.96 7.49
C ALA A 40 10.36 -10.15 8.26
N ILE A 41 9.22 -10.69 7.78
CA ILE A 41 8.55 -11.82 8.44
C ILE A 41 8.97 -13.20 7.89
N GLY A 42 9.79 -13.25 6.84
CA GLY A 42 10.23 -14.50 6.21
C GLY A 42 9.09 -15.32 5.59
N PHE A 43 8.05 -14.68 5.07
CA PHE A 43 6.87 -15.34 4.51
C PHE A 43 6.48 -14.80 3.15
N GLY A 44 5.78 -15.62 2.35
CA GLY A 44 5.27 -15.24 1.04
C GLY A 44 6.34 -15.27 -0.05
N LYS A 45 5.96 -14.80 -1.26
CA LYS A 45 6.88 -14.69 -2.38
C LYS A 45 7.49 -13.30 -2.41
N THR A 46 8.81 -13.25 -2.57
CA THR A 46 9.54 -12.00 -2.75
C THR A 46 10.45 -12.11 -3.97
N ASN A 47 10.73 -10.98 -4.61
CA ASN A 47 11.73 -10.84 -5.66
C ASN A 47 12.56 -9.59 -5.34
N GLU A 48 13.88 -9.67 -5.43
CA GLU A 48 14.74 -8.54 -5.08
C GLU A 48 14.49 -7.30 -5.94
N ARG A 49 14.17 -7.50 -7.23
CA ARG A 49 13.87 -6.42 -8.19
C ARG A 49 12.68 -5.57 -7.76
N MET A 50 11.76 -6.13 -6.97
CA MET A 50 10.65 -5.37 -6.40
C MET A 50 11.11 -4.26 -5.45
N TYR A 51 12.29 -4.38 -4.86
CA TYR A 51 12.83 -3.44 -3.89
C TYR A 51 13.96 -2.58 -4.46
N SER A 52 14.52 -2.95 -5.61
CA SER A 52 15.66 -2.26 -6.22
C SER A 52 15.36 -1.58 -7.56
N GLU A 53 14.44 -2.11 -8.37
CA GLU A 53 14.25 -1.69 -9.77
C GLU A 53 12.81 -1.28 -10.09
N LEU A 54 11.82 -1.95 -9.50
CA LEU A 54 10.42 -1.89 -9.96
C LEU A 54 9.55 -0.91 -9.15
N THR A 55 10.11 -0.28 -8.12
CA THR A 55 9.45 0.76 -7.32
C THR A 55 10.50 1.69 -6.73
N THR A 56 10.07 2.85 -6.25
CA THR A 56 10.89 3.76 -5.44
C THR A 56 10.34 3.83 -4.01
N ASP A 57 11.04 4.54 -3.13
CA ASP A 57 10.56 4.85 -1.78
C ASP A 57 9.48 5.96 -1.76
N HIS A 58 9.14 6.52 -2.93
CA HIS A 58 8.10 7.55 -3.01
C HIS A 58 6.72 6.93 -2.72
N PRO A 59 5.92 7.48 -1.77
CA PRO A 59 4.63 6.91 -1.37
C PRO A 59 3.65 6.70 -2.53
N ILE A 60 3.65 7.59 -3.52
CA ILE A 60 2.79 7.46 -4.72
C ILE A 60 3.22 6.28 -5.60
N ASP A 61 4.52 5.99 -5.73
CA ASP A 61 4.98 4.84 -6.51
C ASP A 61 4.63 3.52 -5.80
N LEU A 62 4.75 3.51 -4.48
CA LEU A 62 4.29 2.40 -3.65
C LEU A 62 2.76 2.22 -3.73
N CYS A 63 2.00 3.31 -3.84
CA CYS A 63 0.54 3.29 -4.05
C CYS A 63 0.19 2.73 -5.44
N ARG A 64 0.92 3.13 -6.50
CA ARG A 64 0.78 2.53 -7.85
C ARG A 64 1.02 1.03 -7.81
N TYR A 65 1.99 0.59 -7.01
CA TYR A 65 2.22 -0.84 -6.82
C TYR A 65 1.02 -1.54 -6.13
N GLN A 66 0.36 -0.91 -5.16
CA GLN A 66 -0.89 -1.43 -4.58
C GLN A 66 -2.01 -1.58 -5.60
N VAL A 67 -2.15 -0.65 -6.55
CA VAL A 67 -3.13 -0.72 -7.65
C VAL A 67 -2.80 -1.90 -8.58
N ALA A 68 -1.52 -2.10 -8.90
CA ALA A 68 -1.08 -3.21 -9.74
C ALA A 68 -1.46 -4.58 -9.14
N ASN A 69 -1.35 -4.74 -7.82
CA ASN A 69 -1.75 -5.96 -7.11
C ASN A 69 -3.26 -6.25 -7.20
N GLY A 70 -4.10 -5.24 -7.44
CA GLY A 70 -5.53 -5.36 -7.70
C GLY A 70 -5.88 -5.60 -9.17
N TYR A 71 -5.09 -6.41 -9.89
CA TYR A 71 -5.19 -6.63 -11.34
C TYR A 71 -5.21 -5.31 -12.13
N MET A 72 -4.24 -4.44 -11.87
CA MET A 72 -4.09 -3.14 -12.54
C MET A 72 -5.32 -2.24 -12.38
N GLY A 73 -5.93 -2.24 -11.19
CA GLY A 73 -7.08 -1.37 -10.89
C GLY A 73 -8.42 -1.88 -11.41
N ARG A 74 -8.59 -3.20 -11.60
CA ARG A 74 -9.87 -3.80 -11.98
C ARG A 74 -11.01 -3.46 -11.02
N VAL A 75 -10.67 -3.22 -9.76
CA VAL A 75 -11.56 -2.71 -8.71
C VAL A 75 -10.95 -1.41 -8.20
N GLY A 76 -11.80 -0.41 -7.94
CA GLY A 76 -11.35 0.89 -7.43
C GLY A 76 -10.62 0.74 -6.10
N LEU A 77 -9.43 1.34 -5.99
CA LEU A 77 -8.66 1.44 -4.75
C LEU A 77 -8.81 2.84 -4.18
N ILE A 78 -9.21 2.94 -2.92
CA ILE A 78 -9.17 4.19 -2.15
C ILE A 78 -8.13 4.08 -1.02
N ASN A 79 -7.30 5.11 -0.89
CA ASN A 79 -6.28 5.19 0.15
C ASN A 79 -6.72 6.13 1.28
N SER A 80 -6.42 5.77 2.53
CA SER A 80 -6.56 6.68 3.68
C SER A 80 -5.22 7.31 4.07
N GLY A 81 -5.22 8.62 4.32
CA GLY A 81 -4.03 9.43 4.62
C GLY A 81 -3.39 9.17 5.99
N GLY A 82 -4.05 8.50 6.94
CA GLY A 82 -3.48 8.29 8.26
C GLY A 82 -4.52 8.35 9.37
N GLU A 83 -4.03 8.43 10.60
CA GLU A 83 -4.84 8.91 11.73
C GLU A 83 -4.99 10.44 11.62
N SER A 84 -6.03 11.00 12.24
CA SER A 84 -6.25 12.45 12.25
C SER A 84 -5.34 13.10 13.28
N HIS A 85 -4.61 14.12 12.84
CA HIS A 85 -3.77 15.01 13.63
C HIS A 85 -4.37 16.43 13.74
N GLY A 86 -5.57 16.65 13.21
CA GLY A 86 -6.30 17.91 13.32
C GLY A 86 -5.86 18.90 12.23
N GLU A 87 -5.13 19.94 12.60
CA GLU A 87 -4.82 21.06 11.68
C GLU A 87 -3.99 20.64 10.45
N SER A 88 -3.16 19.60 10.56
CA SER A 88 -2.34 19.12 9.42
C SER A 88 -3.10 18.19 8.47
N ASP A 89 -4.30 17.73 8.81
CA ASP A 89 -5.00 16.68 8.06
C ASP A 89 -5.25 17.07 6.60
N LEU A 90 -5.61 18.33 6.35
CA LEU A 90 -5.84 18.82 4.99
C LEU A 90 -4.55 18.84 4.18
N HIS A 91 -3.46 19.30 4.77
CA HIS A 91 -2.15 19.32 4.13
C HIS A 91 -1.70 17.89 3.78
N ASP A 92 -1.79 16.97 4.73
CA ASP A 92 -1.34 15.60 4.56
C ASP A 92 -2.22 14.84 3.55
N ALA A 93 -3.53 15.10 3.55
CA ALA A 93 -4.45 14.58 2.53
C ALA A 93 -4.10 15.07 1.12
N VAL A 94 -3.73 16.35 0.95
CA VAL A 94 -3.35 16.90 -0.36
C VAL A 94 -2.03 16.30 -0.83
N VAL A 95 -1.00 16.28 0.02
CA VAL A 95 0.32 15.70 -0.32
C VAL A 95 0.21 14.23 -0.71
N THR A 96 -0.70 13.49 -0.08
CA THR A 96 -0.89 12.07 -0.37
C THR A 96 -1.77 11.80 -1.61
N ALA A 97 -2.43 12.82 -2.15
CA ALA A 97 -3.30 12.69 -3.32
C ALA A 97 -2.58 12.92 -4.67
N VAL A 98 -1.42 13.59 -4.69
CA VAL A 98 -0.72 14.00 -5.93
C VAL A 98 0.75 13.63 -5.96
#